data_AF-A0A936VH11-F1
#
_entry.id   AF-A0A936VH11-F1
#
_cell.length_a   1.000
_cell.length_b   1.000
_cell.length_c   1.000
_cell.angle_alpha   90.00
_cell.angle_beta   90.00
_cell.angle_gamma   90.00
#
_symmetry.space_group_name_H-M   'P 1'
#
loop_
_entity.id
_entity.type
_entity.pdbx_description
1 polymer ?
#
loop_
_entity_poly.entity_id
_entity_poly.type
_entity_poly.pdbx_seq_one_letter_code
_entity_poly.pdbx_strand_id
1 'polypeptide(L)'
;MHRAILDAIEEAQCFREQAERQPRHPDLKQPLVPGRDYSYTLSAEARQRLDRMHTRWSQVAACLQRYRDILDFAPGSPSDFFITWGNTQDQVVVELAWFGDLAAIFTYGTVPTKILDAVTACLDQLGLSVLREKDIHELEQNGVWQLLFES
;
A
#
# COMPACT_ATOMS: atom_id res chain seq x y z
N MET A 1 3.05 20.23 0.14
CA MET A 1 3.09 18.81 -0.29
C MET A 1 4.45 18.23 0.05
N HIS A 2 4.50 17.12 0.80
CA HIS A 2 5.75 16.46 1.21
C HIS A 2 6.57 15.99 0.00
N ARG A 3 7.90 16.09 0.05
CA ARG A 3 8.81 15.68 -1.04
C ARG A 3 8.61 14.22 -1.46
N ALA A 4 8.40 13.32 -0.51
CA ALA A 4 8.12 11.91 -0.78
C ALA A 4 6.85 11.69 -1.64
N ILE A 5 5.84 12.54 -1.49
CA ILE A 5 4.61 12.48 -2.30
C ILE A 5 4.92 12.88 -3.75
N LEU A 6 5.68 13.96 -3.95
CA LEU A 6 6.10 14.39 -5.29
C LEU A 6 6.92 13.32 -6.00
N ASP A 7 7.93 12.78 -5.31
CA ASP A 7 8.79 11.74 -5.86
C ASP A 7 7.97 10.49 -6.26
N ALA A 8 6.97 10.11 -5.46
CA ALA A 8 6.06 9.00 -5.77
C ALA A 8 5.16 9.28 -6.99
N ILE A 9 4.67 10.50 -7.13
CA ILE A 9 3.84 10.93 -8.27
C ILE A 9 4.66 10.88 -9.56
N GLU A 10 5.89 11.41 -9.53
CA GLU A 10 6.80 11.37 -10.69
C GLU A 10 7.12 9.93 -11.10
N GLU A 11 7.40 9.04 -10.14
CA GLU A 11 7.62 7.61 -10.41
C GLU A 11 6.39 6.97 -11.08
N ALA A 12 5.20 7.26 -10.57
CA ALA A 12 3.95 6.70 -11.08
C ALA A 12 3.59 7.19 -12.48
N GLN A 13 3.78 8.48 -12.75
CA GLN A 13 3.57 9.07 -14.08
C GLN A 13 4.55 8.49 -15.09
N CYS A 14 5.85 8.44 -14.76
CA CYS A 14 6.87 7.88 -15.64
C CYS A 14 6.55 6.43 -16.03
N PHE A 15 6.07 5.63 -15.07
CA PHE A 15 5.66 4.26 -15.36
C PHE A 15 4.47 4.16 -16.31
N ARG A 16 3.42 4.95 -16.10
CA ARG A 16 2.24 4.93 -16.96
C ARG A 16 2.59 5.29 -18.40
N GLU A 17 3.41 6.32 -18.58
CA GLU A 17 3.88 6.72 -19.91
C GLU A 17 4.68 5.61 -20.60
N GLN A 18 5.48 4.84 -19.86
CA GLN A 18 6.21 3.69 -20.39
C GLN A 18 5.30 2.51 -20.70
N ALA A 19 4.32 2.21 -19.85
CA ALA A 19 3.36 1.13 -20.04
C ALA A 19 2.47 1.36 -21.27
N GLU A 20 2.04 2.60 -21.51
CA GLU A 20 1.26 2.98 -22.71
C GLU A 20 2.07 2.81 -24.02
N ARG A 21 3.40 2.90 -23.94
CA ARG A 21 4.31 2.70 -25.08
C ARG A 21 4.67 1.24 -25.32
N GLN A 22 4.41 0.34 -24.38
CA GLN A 22 4.68 -1.09 -24.56
C GLN A 22 3.54 -1.75 -25.34
N PRO A 23 3.83 -2.50 -26.42
CA PRO A 23 2.81 -3.27 -27.12
C PRO A 23 2.22 -4.30 -26.14
N ARG A 24 0.88 -4.33 -26.04
CA ARG A 24 0.16 -5.33 -25.23
C ARG A 24 0.69 -6.74 -25.56
N HIS A 25 1.01 -7.51 -24.52
CA HIS A 25 1.66 -8.82 -24.67
C HIS A 25 0.86 -9.69 -25.68
N PRO A 26 1.48 -10.15 -26.78
CA PRO A 26 0.76 -10.83 -27.87
C PRO A 26 0.18 -12.20 -27.48
N ASP A 27 0.55 -12.73 -26.30
CA ASP A 27 0.23 -14.09 -25.85
C ASP A 27 -1.00 -14.20 -24.95
N LEU A 28 -1.57 -13.08 -24.47
CA LEU A 28 -2.86 -13.11 -23.77
C LEU A 28 -4.03 -13.16 -24.77
N LYS A 29 -4.15 -14.30 -25.46
CA LYS A 29 -5.26 -14.58 -26.40
C LYS A 29 -6.55 -15.05 -25.71
N GLN A 30 -6.53 -15.21 -24.38
CA GLN A 30 -7.67 -15.69 -23.60
C GLN A 30 -7.88 -14.81 -22.36
N PRO A 31 -9.15 -14.65 -21.91
CA PRO A 31 -9.46 -13.90 -20.71
C PRO A 31 -8.75 -14.49 -19.48
N LEU A 32 -8.34 -13.61 -18.56
CA LEU A 32 -7.71 -13.99 -17.29
C LEU A 32 -8.70 -14.84 -16.48
N VAL A 33 -8.19 -15.94 -15.92
CA VAL A 33 -8.94 -16.87 -15.07
C VAL A 33 -8.84 -16.39 -13.62
N PRO A 34 -9.96 -16.08 -12.94
CA PRO A 34 -9.93 -15.67 -11.54
C PRO A 34 -9.20 -16.70 -10.66
N GLY A 35 -8.32 -16.23 -9.76
CA GLY A 35 -7.60 -17.07 -8.80
C GLY A 35 -6.32 -17.75 -9.31
N ARG A 36 -5.95 -17.55 -10.59
CA ARG A 36 -4.66 -18.03 -11.12
C ARG A 36 -3.61 -16.95 -10.93
N ASP A 37 -2.43 -17.31 -10.42
CA ASP A 37 -1.31 -16.37 -10.31
C ASP A 37 -0.75 -16.06 -11.71
N TYR A 38 -0.90 -14.82 -12.16
CA TYR A 38 -0.36 -14.30 -13.43
C TYR A 38 0.90 -13.46 -13.23
N SER A 39 1.58 -13.58 -12.09
CA SER A 39 2.83 -12.85 -11.82
C SER A 39 3.93 -13.09 -12.87
N TYR A 40 3.83 -14.16 -13.67
CA TYR A 40 4.72 -14.47 -14.81
C TYR A 40 4.42 -13.67 -16.08
N THR A 41 3.23 -13.06 -16.20
CA THR A 41 2.88 -12.15 -17.32
C THR A 41 3.17 -10.69 -17.01
N LEU A 42 3.66 -10.40 -15.80
CA LEU A 42 4.10 -9.06 -15.42
C LEU A 42 5.41 -8.71 -16.14
N SER A 43 5.55 -7.43 -16.52
CA SER A 43 6.86 -6.92 -16.91
C SER A 43 7.85 -7.06 -15.75
N ALA A 44 9.15 -7.11 -16.05
CA ALA A 44 10.19 -7.21 -15.01
C ALA A 44 10.06 -6.09 -13.95
N GLU A 45 9.69 -4.88 -14.37
CA GLU A 45 9.45 -3.73 -13.49
C GLU A 45 8.22 -3.92 -12.59
N ALA A 46 7.10 -4.42 -13.15
CA ALA A 46 5.89 -4.69 -12.38
C ALA A 46 6.13 -5.81 -11.34
N ARG A 47 6.90 -6.85 -11.69
CA ARG A 47 7.30 -7.89 -10.74
C ARG A 47 8.20 -7.34 -9.63
N GLN A 48 9.21 -6.53 -9.96
CA GLN A 48 10.06 -5.88 -8.95
C GLN A 48 9.23 -5.03 -7.98
N ARG A 49 8.18 -4.36 -8.45
CA ARG A 49 7.29 -3.59 -7.57
C ARG A 49 6.46 -4.45 -6.65
N LEU A 50 5.89 -5.54 -7.17
CA LEU A 50 5.17 -6.49 -6.34
C LEU A 50 6.10 -7.09 -5.27
N ASP A 51 7.36 -7.39 -5.62
CA ASP A 51 8.37 -7.87 -4.68
C ASP A 51 8.72 -6.81 -3.61
N ARG A 52 8.86 -5.53 -4.00
CA ARG A 52 9.03 -4.41 -3.06
C ARG A 52 7.82 -4.30 -2.12
N MET A 53 6.61 -4.41 -2.66
CA MET A 53 5.36 -4.37 -1.89
C MET A 53 5.31 -5.50 -0.85
N HIS A 54 5.50 -6.75 -1.28
CA HIS A 54 5.52 -7.91 -0.38
C HIS A 54 6.61 -7.80 0.69
N THR A 55 7.79 -7.26 0.33
CA THR A 55 8.87 -7.03 1.28
C THR A 55 8.46 -6.03 2.36
N ARG A 56 7.92 -4.87 1.96
CA ARG A 56 7.43 -3.85 2.90
C ARG A 56 6.30 -4.39 3.77
N TRP A 57 5.34 -5.07 3.17
CA TRP A 57 4.24 -5.71 3.89
C TRP A 57 4.77 -6.65 4.99
N SER A 58 5.73 -7.52 4.64
CA SER A 58 6.35 -8.46 5.59
C SER A 58 7.10 -7.74 6.71
N GLN A 59 7.79 -6.65 6.39
CA GLN A 59 8.50 -5.83 7.36
C GLN A 59 7.55 -5.12 8.32
N VAL A 60 6.44 -4.55 7.83
CA VAL A 60 5.43 -3.94 8.68
C VAL A 60 4.79 -4.99 9.58
N ALA A 61 4.38 -6.14 9.04
CA ALA A 61 3.82 -7.23 9.81
C ALA A 61 4.78 -7.68 10.94
N ALA A 62 6.05 -7.93 10.62
CA ALA A 62 7.06 -8.34 11.60
C ALA A 62 7.34 -7.26 12.67
N CYS A 63 7.24 -5.98 12.30
CA CYS A 63 7.40 -4.88 13.21
C CYS A 63 6.19 -4.73 14.15
N LEU A 64 4.97 -4.84 13.64
CA LEU A 64 3.73 -4.77 14.43
C LEU A 64 3.59 -5.95 15.41
N GLN A 65 4.06 -7.15 15.04
CA GLN A 65 4.08 -8.32 15.93
C GLN A 65 4.86 -8.10 17.24
N ARG A 66 5.72 -7.08 17.32
CA ARG A 66 6.46 -6.73 18.55
C ARG A 66 5.58 -6.00 19.57
N TYR A 67 4.44 -5.46 19.16
CA TYR A 67 3.54 -4.70 20.02
C TYR A 67 2.47 -5.60 20.62
N ARG A 68 2.51 -5.80 21.93
CA ARG A 68 1.59 -6.69 22.67
C ARG A 68 0.13 -6.25 22.67
N ASP A 69 -0.13 -4.98 22.36
CA ASP A 69 -1.48 -4.42 22.32
C ASP A 69 -2.20 -4.68 20.99
N ILE A 70 -1.49 -5.17 19.97
CA ILE A 70 -2.07 -5.58 18.69
C ILE A 70 -2.44 -7.06 18.79
N LEU A 71 -3.71 -7.38 18.58
CA LEU A 71 -4.28 -8.69 18.85
C LEU A 71 -4.30 -9.57 17.60
N ASP A 72 -4.63 -8.97 16.46
CA ASP A 72 -4.58 -9.65 15.17
C ASP A 72 -4.20 -8.69 14.04
N PHE A 73 -3.62 -9.28 12.99
CA PHE A 73 -3.19 -8.63 11.77
C PHE A 73 -3.60 -9.52 10.59
N ALA A 74 -4.50 -9.00 9.75
CA ALA A 74 -5.03 -9.75 8.61
C ALA A 74 -4.67 -9.06 7.28
N PRO A 75 -4.20 -9.80 6.26
CA PRO A 75 -4.09 -9.25 4.90
C PRO A 75 -5.48 -8.94 4.34
N GLY A 76 -5.64 -7.83 3.63
CA GLY A 76 -6.83 -7.58 2.81
C GLY A 76 -6.56 -7.77 1.33
N SER A 77 -5.73 -6.89 0.78
CA SER A 77 -5.23 -6.88 -0.58
C SER A 77 -3.69 -6.96 -0.57
N PRO A 78 -3.02 -7.01 -1.74
CA PRO A 78 -1.56 -7.04 -1.79
C PRO A 78 -0.88 -5.80 -1.17
N SER A 79 -1.58 -4.67 -1.09
CA SER A 79 -1.06 -3.39 -0.58
C SER A 79 -1.57 -3.03 0.81
N ASP A 80 -2.63 -3.66 1.29
CA ASP A 80 -3.25 -3.28 2.56
C ASP A 80 -3.21 -4.40 3.63
N PHE A 81 -3.44 -3.97 4.86
CA PHE A 81 -3.66 -4.88 5.98
C PHE A 81 -4.49 -4.22 7.07
N PHE A 82 -5.22 -5.07 7.78
CA PHE A 82 -6.11 -4.71 8.88
C PHE A 82 -5.43 -5.01 10.22
N ILE A 83 -5.49 -4.04 11.13
CA ILE A 83 -4.95 -4.13 12.48
C ILE A 83 -6.10 -4.02 13.48
N THR A 84 -6.22 -5.01 14.35
CA THR A 84 -7.26 -5.06 15.39
C THR A 84 -6.65 -5.31 16.78
N TRP A 85 -7.33 -4.83 17.83
CA TRP A 85 -6.83 -4.88 19.23
C TRP A 85 -7.91 -5.27 20.24
N GLY A 86 -9.07 -5.74 19.77
CA GLY A 86 -10.24 -6.00 20.61
C GLY A 86 -11.42 -6.50 19.78
N ASN A 87 -12.55 -5.78 19.82
CA ASN A 87 -13.69 -6.04 18.92
C ASN A 87 -13.27 -5.84 17.46
N THR A 88 -13.72 -6.70 16.57
CA THR A 88 -13.39 -6.67 15.13
C THR A 88 -13.98 -5.47 14.36
N GLN A 89 -14.82 -4.65 14.99
CA GLN A 89 -15.42 -3.47 14.37
C GLN A 89 -14.51 -2.24 14.41
N ASP A 90 -13.59 -2.16 15.38
CA ASP A 90 -12.61 -1.07 15.44
C ASP A 90 -11.31 -1.55 14.80
N GLN A 91 -10.87 -0.86 13.75
CA GLN A 91 -9.73 -1.29 12.95
C GLN A 91 -8.89 -0.10 12.48
N VAL A 92 -7.58 -0.33 12.37
CA VAL A 92 -6.67 0.53 11.61
C VAL A 92 -6.34 -0.22 10.32
N VAL A 93 -6.58 0.41 9.19
CA VAL A 93 -6.15 -0.08 7.88
C VAL A 93 -4.93 0.71 7.49
N VAL A 94 -3.87 0.00 7.13
CA VAL A 94 -2.71 0.63 6.51
C VAL A 94 -2.65 0.16 5.07
N GLU A 95 -2.54 1.11 4.16
CA GLU A 95 -2.37 0.85 2.74
C GLU A 95 -1.01 1.38 2.30
N LEU A 96 -0.21 0.52 1.69
CA LEU A 96 1.10 0.84 1.17
C LEU A 96 0.98 1.30 -0.28
N ALA A 97 1.67 2.39 -0.65
CA ALA A 97 1.66 2.84 -2.03
C ALA A 97 2.47 1.90 -2.93
N TRP A 98 1.98 1.71 -4.15
CA TRP A 98 2.70 1.02 -5.22
C TRP A 98 3.95 1.78 -5.67
N PHE A 99 3.98 3.08 -5.40
CA PHE A 99 5.02 4.03 -5.80
C PHE A 99 5.53 4.85 -4.60
N GLY A 100 6.83 5.08 -4.56
CA GLY A 100 7.49 5.74 -3.43
C GLY A 100 7.40 4.98 -2.10
N ASP A 101 7.91 5.61 -1.04
CA ASP A 101 7.88 5.11 0.35
C ASP A 101 6.73 5.76 1.13
N LEU A 102 5.49 5.50 0.70
CA LEU A 102 4.29 6.07 1.32
C LEU A 102 3.43 4.98 1.95
N ALA A 103 2.78 5.31 3.07
CA ALA A 103 1.77 4.48 3.71
C ALA A 103 0.60 5.36 4.17
N ALA A 104 -0.61 5.03 3.77
CA ALA A 104 -1.82 5.69 4.24
C ALA A 104 -2.39 4.95 5.44
N ILE A 105 -2.89 5.71 6.43
CA ILE A 105 -3.56 5.15 7.60
C ILE A 105 -5.02 5.57 7.58
N PHE A 106 -5.92 4.59 7.61
CA PHE A 106 -7.34 4.77 7.82
C PHE A 106 -7.74 4.21 9.19
N THR A 107 -8.59 4.94 9.89
CA THR A 107 -9.09 4.54 11.21
C THR A 107 -10.59 4.38 11.16
N TYR A 108 -11.09 3.24 11.64
CA TYR A 108 -12.51 2.95 11.73
C TYR A 108 -12.89 2.68 13.19
N GLY A 109 -13.98 3.32 13.63
CA GLY A 109 -14.45 3.21 15.01
C GLY A 109 -13.58 3.98 16.00
N THR A 110 -13.50 3.49 17.24
CA THR A 110 -12.75 4.17 18.33
C THR A 110 -11.37 3.56 18.49
N VAL A 111 -10.36 4.15 17.85
CA VAL A 111 -8.97 3.67 17.92
C VAL A 111 -8.25 4.21 19.16
N PRO A 112 -7.74 3.36 20.07
CA PRO A 112 -6.90 3.80 21.17
C PRO A 112 -5.60 4.43 20.66
N THR A 113 -5.20 5.55 21.25
CA THR A 113 -3.99 6.30 20.85
C THR A 113 -2.75 5.42 20.83
N LYS A 114 -2.59 4.51 21.81
CA LYS A 114 -1.47 3.56 21.87
C LYS A 114 -1.34 2.66 20.63
N ILE A 115 -2.47 2.32 19.98
CA ILE A 115 -2.47 1.50 18.76
C ILE A 115 -2.01 2.37 17.59
N LEU A 116 -2.58 3.56 17.44
CA LEU A 116 -2.21 4.47 16.36
C LEU A 116 -0.72 4.90 16.46
N ASP A 117 -0.22 5.11 17.67
CA ASP A 117 1.18 5.41 17.93
C ASP A 117 2.09 4.23 17.58
N ALA A 118 1.71 3.01 17.94
CA ALA A 118 2.45 1.80 17.58
C ALA A 118 2.54 1.62 16.06
N VAL A 119 1.42 1.83 15.35
CA VAL A 119 1.37 1.77 13.88
C VAL A 119 2.26 2.83 13.26
N THR A 120 2.11 4.08 13.70
CA THR A 120 2.90 5.21 13.18
C THR A 120 4.40 4.98 13.40
N ALA A 121 4.79 4.60 14.63
CA ALA A 121 6.18 4.33 14.96
C ALA A 121 6.77 3.17 14.15
N CYS A 122 5.96 2.17 13.83
CA CYS A 122 6.37 1.06 12.98
C CYS A 122 6.65 1.51 11.54
N LEU A 123 5.77 2.32 10.96
CA LEU A 123 5.94 2.86 9.61
C LEU A 123 7.15 3.80 9.53
N ASP A 124 7.33 4.65 10.54
CA ASP A 124 8.49 5.56 10.64
C ASP A 124 9.82 4.78 10.72
N GLN A 125 9.87 3.69 11.51
CA GLN A 125 11.07 2.82 11.60
C GLN A 125 11.45 2.16 10.28
N LEU A 126 10.46 1.95 9.41
CA LEU A 126 10.65 1.38 8.08
C LEU A 126 10.91 2.46 7.01
N GLY A 127 10.97 3.75 7.41
CA GLY A 127 11.21 4.87 6.51
C GLY A 127 10.00 5.23 5.64
N LEU A 128 8.81 4.75 5.97
CA LEU A 128 7.58 5.05 5.23
C LEU A 128 7.01 6.40 5.69
N SER A 129 6.77 7.29 4.75
CA SER A 129 6.08 8.55 5.01
C SER A 129 4.58 8.29 5.21
N VAL A 130 4.11 8.58 6.41
CA VAL A 130 2.71 8.36 6.80
C VAL A 130 1.81 9.46 6.22
N LEU A 131 0.80 9.07 5.44
CA LEU A 131 -0.27 9.94 4.98
C LEU A 131 -1.43 9.88 5.98
N ARG A 132 -1.88 11.05 6.43
CA ARG A 132 -3.05 11.21 7.30
C ARG A 132 -4.26 11.59 6.47
N GLU A 133 -5.44 11.59 7.11
CA GLU A 133 -6.74 11.91 6.48
C GLU A 133 -6.71 13.17 5.60
N LYS A 134 -6.04 14.24 6.06
CA LYS A 134 -5.90 15.47 5.27
C LYS A 134 -5.10 15.25 3.97
N ASP A 135 -3.98 14.53 4.05
CA ASP A 135 -3.12 14.26 2.88
C ASP A 135 -3.85 13.32 1.90
N ILE A 136 -4.54 12.31 2.43
CA ILE A 136 -5.37 11.38 1.66
C ILE A 136 -6.45 12.15 0.90
N HIS A 137 -7.20 13.01 1.59
CA HIS A 137 -8.26 13.80 0.98
C HIS A 137 -7.73 14.75 -0.11
N GLU A 138 -6.57 15.36 0.11
CA GLU A 138 -5.90 16.20 -0.90
C GLU A 138 -5.53 15.37 -2.14
N LEU A 139 -4.98 14.16 -1.96
CA LEU A 139 -4.64 13.26 -3.07
C LEU A 139 -5.87 12.77 -3.83
N GLU A 140 -6.97 12.47 -3.14
CA GLU A 140 -8.24 12.08 -3.75
C GLU A 140 -8.84 13.23 -4.59
N GLN A 141 -8.90 14.44 -4.04
CA GLN A 141 -9.43 15.62 -4.75
C GLN A 141 -8.65 15.94 -6.03
N ASN A 142 -7.35 15.66 -6.03
CA ASN A 142 -6.47 15.88 -7.18
C ASN A 142 -6.42 14.68 -8.14
N GLY A 143 -7.16 13.59 -7.88
CA GLY A 143 -7.18 12.39 -8.71
C GLY A 143 -5.84 11.62 -8.72
N VAL A 144 -4.98 11.88 -7.75
CA VAL A 144 -3.64 11.27 -7.62
C VAL A 144 -3.68 10.01 -6.75
N TRP A 145 -4.67 9.90 -5.86
CA TRP A 145 -4.83 8.75 -4.98
C TRP A 145 -4.77 7.41 -5.73
N GLN A 146 -5.62 7.26 -6.75
CA GLN A 146 -5.68 6.04 -7.56
C GLN A 146 -4.36 5.76 -8.28
N LEU A 147 -3.63 6.79 -8.68
CA LEU A 147 -2.32 6.60 -9.33
C LEU A 147 -1.29 5.96 -8.39
N LEU A 148 -1.36 6.26 -7.09
CA LEU A 148 -0.38 5.83 -6.09
C LEU A 148 -0.76 4.52 -5.39
N PHE A 149 -2.06 4.28 -5.18
CA PHE A 149 -2.57 3.24 -4.28
C PHE A 149 -3.45 2.18 -4.97
N GLU A 150 -4.25 2.54 -5.99
CA GLU A 150 -5.14 1.60 -6.68
C GLU A 150 -4.56 1.16 -8.05
N SER A 151 -4.39 -0.15 -8.26
CA SER A 151 -3.98 -0.73 -9.56
C SER A 151 -5.15 -1.24 -10.36
#